data_AF-A0AAV7VGK1-F1
#
_entry.id   AF-A0AAV7VGK1-F1
#
_cell.length_a   1.000
_cell.length_b   1.000
_cell.length_c   1.000
_cell.angle_alpha   90.00
_cell.angle_beta   90.00
_cell.angle_gamma   90.00
#
_symmetry.space_group_name_H-M   'P 1'
#
loop_
_entity.id
_entity.type
_entity.pdbx_description
1 polymer ?
#
loop_
_entity_poly.entity_id
_entity_poly.type
_entity_poly.pdbx_seq_one_letter_code
_entity_poly.pdbx_strand_id
1 'polypeptide(L)'
;MGEQVYRNRKSYHLMNVQMVCLADQDISHVNATFPGSVHDAYILRNSSIPYVMGQLQRHRVWLLGDSDYPNLSWLLTPVRNPRTRAEECYNEAHGRTQRIIERTFCLLKSRFRCLHMTGRSLFYLPKKVCQVIVACCMLHNLALRRQVPFLQEDGLDGGVVAAMEPVNSEDEEAEEEDIDNRNLVILQYFQ
;
A
#
# COMPACT_ATOMS: atom_id res chain seq x y z
N MET A 1 -24.10 -2.90 7.01
CA MET A 1 -22.98 -2.39 7.83
C MET A 1 -23.20 -0.90 8.05
N GLY A 2 -23.16 -0.44 9.30
CA GLY A 2 -23.53 0.93 9.70
C GLY A 2 -22.44 1.97 9.43
N GLU A 3 -22.86 3.19 9.12
CA GLU A 3 -22.05 4.37 8.76
C GLU A 3 -21.05 4.82 9.84
N GLN A 4 -21.24 4.36 11.08
CA GLN A 4 -20.42 4.76 12.23
C GLN A 4 -18.99 4.22 12.22
N VAL A 5 -18.72 3.11 11.52
CA VAL A 5 -17.38 2.51 11.45
C VAL A 5 -16.40 3.41 10.67
N TYR A 6 -16.91 4.35 9.90
CA TYR A 6 -16.10 5.26 9.11
C TYR A 6 -15.67 6.52 9.85
N ARG A 7 -15.99 6.71 11.14
CA ARG A 7 -15.85 8.02 11.79
C ARG A 7 -14.72 8.04 12.82
N ASN A 8 -13.70 8.89 12.61
CA ASN A 8 -12.72 9.22 13.67
C ASN A 8 -13.37 10.14 14.73
N ARG A 9 -12.80 10.23 15.95
CA ARG A 9 -13.19 11.08 17.10
C ARG A 9 -13.39 12.57 16.76
N LYS A 10 -12.90 13.03 15.60
CA LYS A 10 -13.08 14.39 15.03
C LYS A 10 -14.10 14.49 13.88
N SER A 11 -14.95 13.48 13.65
CA SER A 11 -15.97 13.43 12.59
C SER A 11 -15.48 13.41 11.14
N TYR A 12 -14.23 12.99 10.88
CA TYR A 12 -13.76 12.77 9.50
C TYR A 12 -13.94 11.31 9.09
N HIS A 13 -14.41 11.11 7.85
CA HIS A 13 -14.48 9.81 7.20
C HIS A 13 -13.17 9.51 6.46
N LEU A 14 -12.28 8.74 7.08
CA LEU A 14 -11.06 8.26 6.45
C LEU A 14 -11.34 6.88 5.83
N MET A 15 -10.89 6.70 4.60
CA MET A 15 -10.91 5.40 3.91
C MET A 15 -9.50 4.85 3.90
N ASN A 16 -9.34 3.58 4.24
CA ASN A 16 -8.10 2.87 4.02
C ASN A 16 -8.10 2.31 2.58
N VAL A 17 -7.02 2.58 1.84
CA VAL A 17 -6.87 2.18 0.44
C VAL A 17 -5.64 1.31 0.30
N GLN A 18 -5.83 0.02 0.08
CA GLN A 18 -4.75 -0.90 -0.29
C GLN A 18 -4.56 -0.86 -1.81
N MET A 19 -3.32 -0.70 -2.26
CA MET A 19 -2.98 -0.58 -3.68
C MET A 19 -1.74 -1.41 -4.00
N VAL A 20 -1.76 -2.04 -5.18
CA VAL A 20 -0.58 -2.66 -5.79
C VAL A 20 -0.29 -1.91 -7.09
N CYS A 21 0.97 -1.53 -7.29
CA CYS A 21 1.43 -0.94 -8.54
C CYS A 21 2.65 -1.69 -9.08
N LEU A 22 2.85 -1.57 -10.38
CA LEU A 22 4.05 -2.06 -11.06
C LEU A 22 5.17 -1.01 -11.02
N ALA A 23 6.37 -1.39 -11.49
CA ALA A 23 7.55 -0.50 -11.47
C ALA A 23 7.37 0.79 -12.29
N ASP A 24 6.48 0.77 -13.28
CA ASP A 24 6.09 1.90 -14.13
C ASP A 24 4.91 2.72 -13.56
N GLN A 25 4.52 2.45 -12.31
CA GLN A 25 3.41 3.10 -11.60
C GLN A 25 2.01 2.74 -12.14
N ASP A 26 1.88 1.75 -13.05
CA ASP A 26 0.58 1.22 -13.45
C ASP A 26 -0.06 0.49 -12.25
N ILE A 27 -1.25 0.95 -11.86
CA ILE A 27 -1.99 0.39 -10.72
C ILE A 27 -2.64 -0.92 -11.15
N SER A 28 -2.19 -2.05 -10.61
CA SER A 28 -2.69 -3.39 -10.97
C SER A 28 -3.82 -3.87 -10.07
N HIS A 29 -3.88 -3.38 -8.83
CA HIS A 29 -4.96 -3.70 -7.90
C HIS A 29 -5.23 -2.51 -6.96
N VAL A 30 -6.50 -2.26 -6.66
CA VAL A 30 -6.92 -1.27 -5.67
C VAL A 30 -8.11 -1.80 -4.88
N ASN A 31 -8.03 -1.67 -3.56
CA ASN A 31 -9.10 -1.95 -2.64
C ASN A 31 -9.32 -0.74 -1.73
N ALA A 32 -10.47 -0.08 -1.89
CA ALA A 32 -10.84 1.12 -1.15
C ALA A 32 -12.12 0.92 -0.34
N THR A 33 -12.48 -0.31 0.04
CA THR A 33 -13.77 -0.62 0.68
C THR A 33 -13.72 -0.56 2.20
N PHE A 34 -12.57 -0.27 2.79
CA PHE A 34 -12.36 -0.35 4.23
C PHE A 34 -12.31 1.04 4.89
N PRO A 35 -12.90 1.19 6.09
CA PRO A 35 -12.67 2.35 6.94
C PRO A 35 -11.19 2.53 7.31
N GLY A 36 -10.80 3.78 7.57
CA GLY A 36 -9.43 4.15 7.97
C GLY A 36 -8.95 3.54 9.29
N SER A 37 -9.83 2.94 10.09
CA SER A 37 -9.48 2.27 11.36
C SER A 37 -9.09 0.80 11.17
N VAL A 38 -9.24 0.25 9.96
CA VAL A 38 -8.96 -1.17 9.70
C VAL A 38 -7.47 -1.34 9.39
N HIS A 39 -6.84 -2.32 10.04
CA HIS A 39 -5.43 -2.65 9.83
C HIS A 39 -5.17 -3.19 8.42
N ASP A 40 -4.03 -2.81 7.87
CA ASP A 40 -3.57 -3.17 6.54
C ASP A 40 -3.50 -4.69 6.31
N ALA A 41 -2.96 -5.44 7.27
CA ALA A 41 -2.93 -6.90 7.25
C ALA A 41 -4.33 -7.53 7.15
N TYR A 42 -5.34 -6.94 7.82
CA TYR A 42 -6.73 -7.40 7.72
C TYR A 42 -7.30 -7.15 6.31
N ILE A 43 -7.01 -5.99 5.72
CA ILE A 43 -7.43 -5.67 4.35
C ILE A 43 -6.81 -6.66 3.36
N LEU A 44 -5.52 -6.97 3.51
CA LEU A 44 -4.82 -7.95 2.67
C LEU A 44 -5.49 -9.31 2.73
N ARG A 45 -5.74 -9.83 3.95
CA ARG A 45 -6.37 -11.14 4.16
C ARG A 45 -7.76 -11.22 3.55
N ASN A 46 -8.49 -10.11 3.51
CA ASN A 46 -9.84 -10.01 2.95
C ASN A 46 -9.87 -9.49 1.49
N SER A 47 -8.71 -9.41 0.83
CA SER A 47 -8.60 -9.02 -0.57
C SER A 47 -8.51 -10.24 -1.50
N SER A 48 -8.52 -9.99 -2.82
CA SER A 48 -8.26 -11.04 -3.81
C SER A 48 -6.76 -11.40 -3.93
N ILE A 49 -5.87 -10.62 -3.31
CA ILE A 49 -4.41 -10.75 -3.48
C ILE A 49 -3.90 -12.13 -3.05
N PRO A 50 -4.25 -12.68 -1.86
CA PRO A 50 -3.73 -13.99 -1.44
C PRO A 50 -4.08 -15.11 -2.43
N TYR A 51 -5.30 -15.09 -2.98
CA TYR A 51 -5.73 -16.07 -3.98
C TYR A 51 -4.92 -15.95 -5.27
N VAL A 52 -4.79 -14.73 -5.81
CA VAL A 52 -4.03 -14.47 -7.05
C VAL A 52 -2.56 -14.82 -6.87
N MET A 53 -1.94 -14.37 -5.77
CA MET A 53 -0.54 -14.61 -5.48
C MET A 53 -0.25 -16.08 -5.23
N GLY A 54 -1.15 -16.83 -4.58
CA GLY A 54 -1.03 -18.28 -4.42
C GLY A 54 -0.95 -19.03 -5.76
N GLN A 55 -1.65 -18.56 -6.80
CA GLN A 55 -1.51 -19.14 -8.15
C GLN A 55 -0.19 -18.76 -8.83
N LEU A 56 0.37 -17.59 -8.48
CA LEU A 56 1.60 -17.05 -9.06
C LEU A 56 2.88 -17.51 -8.35
N GLN A 57 2.79 -18.13 -7.16
CA GLN A 57 3.95 -18.57 -6.38
C GLN A 57 4.94 -19.43 -7.19
N ARG A 58 4.41 -20.31 -8.05
CA ARG A 58 5.23 -21.17 -8.93
C ARG A 58 6.09 -20.39 -9.92
N HIS A 59 5.75 -19.14 -10.18
CA HIS A 59 6.46 -18.26 -11.11
C HIS A 59 7.49 -17.34 -10.43
N ARG A 60 7.79 -17.55 -9.14
CA ARG A 60 8.75 -16.72 -8.39
C ARG A 60 8.38 -15.23 -8.48
N VAL A 61 7.10 -14.95 -8.25
CA VAL A 61 6.56 -13.58 -8.20
C VAL A 61 6.31 -13.23 -6.75
N TRP A 62 6.83 -12.08 -6.33
CA TRP A 62 6.67 -11.55 -4.98
C TRP A 62 6.07 -10.15 -5.04
N LEU A 63 5.23 -9.86 -4.06
CA LEU A 63 4.89 -8.49 -3.68
C LEU A 63 5.85 -8.01 -2.60
N LEU A 64 6.08 -6.70 -2.55
CA LEU A 64 6.80 -6.05 -1.48
C LEU A 64 5.80 -5.28 -0.61
N GLY A 65 5.68 -5.68 0.65
CA GLY A 65 4.85 -5.02 1.66
C GLY A 65 5.68 -4.10 2.56
N ASP A 66 5.01 -3.23 3.30
CA ASP A 66 5.61 -2.54 4.46
C ASP A 66 5.85 -3.49 5.65
N SER A 67 6.35 -2.93 6.75
CA SER A 67 6.63 -3.66 7.98
C SER A 67 5.40 -4.07 8.78
N ASP A 68 4.23 -3.53 8.43
CA ASP A 68 2.94 -3.74 9.09
C ASP A 68 2.19 -4.93 8.49
N TYR A 69 2.63 -5.41 7.32
CA TYR A 69 2.21 -6.69 6.77
C TYR A 69 3.02 -7.87 7.35
N PRO A 70 2.42 -9.08 7.41
CA PRO A 70 3.17 -10.29 7.67
C PRO A 70 4.12 -10.60 6.52
N ASN A 71 5.25 -11.23 6.83
CA ASN A 71 6.12 -11.82 5.82
C ASN A 71 5.54 -13.18 5.40
N LEU A 72 5.21 -13.33 4.11
CA LEU A 72 4.61 -14.54 3.55
C LEU A 72 5.45 -15.05 2.38
N SER A 73 5.26 -16.30 1.99
CA SER A 73 5.91 -16.91 0.80
C SER A 73 5.81 -16.10 -0.51
N TRP A 74 4.81 -15.23 -0.62
CA TRP A 74 4.56 -14.37 -1.79
C TRP A 74 4.56 -12.87 -1.46
N LEU A 75 4.75 -12.49 -0.20
CA LEU A 75 4.80 -11.09 0.27
C LEU A 75 6.03 -10.89 1.14
N LEU A 76 7.03 -10.22 0.59
CA LEU A 76 8.26 -9.92 1.29
C LEU A 76 8.13 -8.59 2.03
N THR A 77 8.63 -8.54 3.26
CA THR A 77 8.64 -7.31 4.07
C THR A 77 10.06 -6.96 4.52
N PRO A 78 10.36 -5.71 4.92
CA PRO A 78 11.69 -5.32 5.37
C PRO A 78 12.18 -6.18 6.55
N VAL A 79 13.49 -6.41 6.62
CA VAL A 79 14.13 -7.02 7.78
C VAL A 79 14.15 -5.98 8.90
N ARG A 80 13.47 -6.24 10.03
CA ARG A 80 13.33 -5.27 11.13
C ARG A 80 14.66 -4.94 11.81
N ASN A 81 15.57 -5.90 11.91
CA ASN A 81 16.86 -5.73 12.59
C ASN A 81 17.98 -6.39 11.77
N PRO A 82 18.42 -5.76 10.67
CA PRO A 82 19.45 -6.32 9.79
C PRO A 82 20.78 -6.45 10.55
N ARG A 83 21.44 -7.60 10.42
CA ARG A 83 22.72 -7.94 11.06
C ARG A 83 23.84 -8.18 10.06
N THR A 84 23.48 -8.36 8.79
CA THR A 84 24.43 -8.64 7.70
C THR A 84 24.33 -7.58 6.61
N ARG A 85 25.43 -7.38 5.87
CA ARG A 85 25.45 -6.48 4.70
C ARG A 85 24.40 -6.87 3.65
N ALA A 86 24.16 -8.15 3.47
CA ALA A 86 23.13 -8.66 2.56
C ALA A 86 21.72 -8.19 2.96
N GLU A 87 21.37 -8.27 4.25
CA GLU A 87 20.09 -7.76 4.77
C GLU A 87 19.98 -6.24 4.65
N GLU A 88 21.07 -5.50 4.87
CA GLU A 88 21.10 -4.04 4.66
C GLU A 88 20.85 -3.68 3.20
N CYS A 89 21.55 -4.34 2.26
CA CYS A 89 21.36 -4.13 0.83
C CYS A 89 19.95 -4.53 0.37
N TYR A 90 19.38 -5.61 0.93
CA TYR A 90 17.99 -6.00 0.70
C TYR A 90 17.03 -4.89 1.16
N ASN A 91 17.18 -4.39 2.39
CA ASN A 91 16.32 -3.32 2.91
C ASN A 91 16.45 -2.03 2.08
N GLU A 92 17.66 -1.70 1.60
CA GLU A 92 17.86 -0.56 0.72
C GLU A 92 17.12 -0.73 -0.62
N ALA A 93 17.23 -1.89 -1.26
CA ALA A 93 16.50 -2.20 -2.49
C ALA A 93 14.98 -2.26 -2.28
N HIS A 94 14.55 -2.81 -1.15
CA HIS A 94 13.15 -2.84 -0.73
C HIS A 94 12.58 -1.42 -0.60
N GLY A 95 13.28 -0.55 0.13
CA GLY A 95 12.89 0.85 0.30
C GLY A 95 12.90 1.65 -1.02
N ARG A 96 13.84 1.36 -1.94
CA ARG A 96 13.82 1.94 -3.30
C ARG A 96 12.56 1.55 -4.07
N THR A 97 12.11 0.31 -3.92
CA THR A 97 10.92 -0.19 -4.62
C THR A 97 9.64 0.34 -3.97
N GLN A 98 9.57 0.43 -2.65
CA GLN A 98 8.43 1.04 -1.93
C GLN A 98 8.22 2.51 -2.29
N ARG A 99 9.29 3.26 -2.56
CA ARG A 99 9.17 4.64 -3.05
C ARG A 99 8.34 4.75 -4.34
N ILE A 100 8.21 3.69 -5.14
CA ILE A 100 7.36 3.68 -6.33
C ILE A 100 5.88 3.75 -5.94
N ILE A 101 5.43 2.95 -4.97
CA ILE A 101 4.02 2.98 -4.53
C ILE A 101 3.70 4.30 -3.82
N GLU A 102 4.61 4.81 -2.99
CA GLU A 102 4.47 6.13 -2.35
C GLU A 102 4.32 7.25 -3.39
N ARG A 103 5.21 7.25 -4.40
CA ARG A 103 5.14 8.19 -5.52
C ARG A 103 3.84 8.06 -6.29
N THR A 104 3.35 6.84 -6.52
CA THR A 104 2.08 6.58 -7.20
C THR A 104 0.92 7.22 -6.44
N PHE A 105 0.87 7.08 -5.11
CA PHE A 105 -0.12 7.76 -4.28
C PHE A 105 -0.01 9.29 -4.36
N CYS A 106 1.21 9.85 -4.33
CA CYS A 106 1.44 11.29 -4.46
C CYS A 106 0.92 11.81 -5.81
N LEU A 107 1.28 11.14 -6.91
CA LEU A 107 0.86 11.52 -8.26
C LEU A 107 -0.65 11.37 -8.46
N LEU A 108 -1.26 10.35 -7.86
CA LEU A 108 -2.71 10.16 -7.89
C LEU A 108 -3.42 11.31 -7.17
N LYS A 109 -2.98 11.69 -5.97
CA LYS A 109 -3.54 12.82 -5.19
C LYS A 109 -3.30 14.17 -5.88
N SER A 110 -2.15 14.35 -6.52
CA SER A 110 -1.84 15.56 -7.30
C SER A 110 -2.75 15.70 -8.52
N ARG A 111 -2.91 14.61 -9.30
CA ARG A 111 -3.77 14.58 -10.50
C ARG A 111 -5.24 14.76 -10.16
N PHE A 112 -5.72 14.14 -9.08
CA PHE A 112 -7.11 14.20 -8.65
C PHE A 112 -7.20 14.87 -7.29
N ARG A 113 -7.23 16.20 -7.28
CA ARG A 113 -7.27 17.00 -6.03
C ARG A 113 -8.44 16.62 -5.12
N CYS A 114 -9.52 16.04 -5.63
CA CYS A 114 -10.62 15.51 -4.81
C CYS A 114 -10.21 14.38 -3.85
N LEU A 115 -9.05 13.73 -4.08
CA LEU A 115 -8.43 12.76 -3.17
C LEU A 115 -7.43 13.43 -2.21
N HIS A 116 -7.04 14.66 -2.48
CA HIS A 116 -6.12 15.42 -1.63
C HIS A 116 -6.89 16.15 -0.54
N MET A 117 -6.29 16.25 0.65
CA MET A 117 -6.94 16.86 1.82
C MET A 117 -7.29 18.35 1.59
N THR A 118 -6.58 19.04 0.70
CA THR A 118 -6.89 20.43 0.32
C THR A 118 -8.02 20.57 -0.71
N GLY A 119 -8.43 19.49 -1.38
CA GLY A 119 -9.47 19.52 -2.43
C GLY A 119 -10.91 19.51 -1.92
N ARG A 120 -11.12 19.76 -0.62
CA ARG A 120 -12.35 19.56 0.17
C ARG A 120 -12.64 18.08 0.42
N SER A 121 -13.10 17.77 1.63
CA SER A 121 -13.53 16.41 1.98
C SER A 121 -14.64 15.93 1.03
N LEU A 122 -14.55 14.67 0.60
CA LEU A 122 -15.61 14.04 -0.18
C LEU A 122 -16.83 13.84 0.72
N PHE A 123 -17.79 14.77 0.69
CA PHE A 123 -19.06 14.69 1.41
C PHE A 123 -20.04 13.74 0.71
N TYR A 124 -19.60 12.50 0.48
CA TYR A 124 -20.40 11.44 -0.11
C TYR A 124 -20.47 10.24 0.82
N LEU A 125 -21.50 9.40 0.64
CA LEU A 125 -21.58 8.11 1.30
C LEU A 125 -20.32 7.27 1.01
N PRO A 126 -19.83 6.45 1.96
CA PRO A 126 -18.60 5.68 1.80
C PRO A 126 -18.54 4.89 0.48
N LYS A 127 -19.64 4.25 0.09
CA LYS A 127 -19.76 3.52 -1.18
C LYS A 127 -19.43 4.39 -2.40
N LYS A 128 -19.87 5.64 -2.42
CA LYS A 128 -19.61 6.57 -3.51
C LYS A 128 -18.15 7.05 -3.47
N VAL A 129 -17.57 7.25 -2.29
CA VAL A 129 -16.15 7.54 -2.12
C VAL A 129 -15.28 6.40 -2.68
N CYS A 130 -15.60 5.14 -2.37
CA CYS A 130 -14.92 3.97 -2.95
C CYS A 130 -14.92 4.04 -4.48
N GLN A 131 -16.09 4.30 -5.09
CA GLN A 131 -16.23 4.40 -6.55
C GLN A 131 -15.38 5.53 -7.13
N VAL A 132 -15.32 6.68 -6.46
CA VAL A 132 -14.48 7.82 -6.88
C VAL A 132 -13.00 7.43 -6.83
N ILE A 133 -12.54 6.77 -5.77
CA ILE A 133 -11.14 6.33 -5.64
C ILE A 133 -10.78 5.35 -6.76
N VAL A 134 -11.61 4.34 -7.01
CA VAL A 134 -11.39 3.36 -8.08
C VAL A 134 -11.38 4.04 -9.45
N ALA A 135 -12.33 4.95 -9.72
CA ALA A 135 -12.36 5.71 -10.97
C ALA A 135 -11.10 6.56 -11.17
N CYS A 136 -10.60 7.21 -10.11
CA CYS A 136 -9.34 7.97 -10.16
C CYS A 136 -8.16 7.06 -10.49
N CYS A 137 -8.06 5.87 -9.90
CA CYS A 137 -6.99 4.90 -10.21
C CYS A 137 -7.04 4.46 -11.68
N MET A 138 -8.23 4.14 -12.21
CA MET A 138 -8.39 3.77 -13.62
C MET A 138 -8.01 4.91 -14.57
N LEU A 139 -8.45 6.14 -14.25
CA LEU A 139 -8.12 7.32 -15.04
C LEU A 139 -6.63 7.69 -14.93
N HIS A 140 -6.00 7.42 -13.80
CA HIS A 140 -4.55 7.58 -13.62
C HIS A 140 -3.78 6.67 -14.59
N ASN A 141 -4.09 5.38 -14.61
CA ASN A 141 -3.46 4.43 -15.54
C ASN A 141 -3.69 4.84 -17.00
N LEU A 142 -4.92 5.25 -17.35
CA LEU A 142 -5.20 5.75 -18.70
C LEU A 142 -4.34 6.97 -19.03
N ALA A 143 -4.20 7.91 -18.11
CA ALA A 143 -3.37 9.09 -18.28
C ALA A 143 -1.87 8.73 -18.45
N LEU A 144 -1.36 7.78 -17.67
CA LEU A 144 0.01 7.25 -17.82
C LEU A 144 0.23 6.67 -19.22
N ARG A 145 -0.67 5.79 -19.67
CA ARG A 145 -0.60 5.15 -21.00
C ARG A 145 -0.71 6.15 -22.15
N ARG A 146 -1.43 7.25 -21.95
CA ARG A 146 -1.58 8.35 -22.91
C ARG A 146 -0.50 9.44 -22.75
N GLN A 147 0.45 9.26 -21.84
CA GLN A 147 1.54 10.21 -21.57
C GLN A 147 1.03 11.63 -21.25
N VAL A 148 -0.12 11.72 -20.56
CA VAL A 148 -0.68 13.02 -20.16
C VAL A 148 0.24 13.63 -19.09
N PRO A 149 0.78 14.83 -19.32
CA PRO A 149 1.71 15.47 -18.38
C PRO A 149 1.05 15.65 -17.01
N PHE A 150 1.87 15.57 -15.97
CA PHE A 150 1.45 15.96 -14.63
C PHE A 150 1.35 17.49 -14.58
N LEU A 151 0.32 18.00 -13.92
CA LEU A 151 0.28 19.42 -13.59
C LEU A 151 1.45 19.70 -12.66
N GLN A 152 2.24 20.73 -12.96
CA GLN A 152 3.48 21.08 -12.27
C GLN A 152 3.26 21.08 -10.75
N GLU A 153 4.16 20.43 -10.01
CA GLU A 153 4.08 20.34 -8.56
C GLU A 153 4.28 21.73 -7.95
N ASP A 154 3.20 22.36 -7.48
CA ASP A 154 3.28 23.47 -6.55
C ASP A 154 3.78 22.90 -5.19
N GLY A 155 5.10 22.71 -5.07
CA GLY A 155 5.82 22.64 -3.79
C GLY A 155 5.22 21.74 -2.69
N LEU A 156 4.78 20.52 -3.00
CA LEU A 156 4.44 19.52 -1.98
C LEU A 156 5.72 18.83 -1.47
N ASP A 157 6.64 19.64 -0.94
CA ASP A 157 7.73 19.18 -0.10
C ASP A 157 7.23 19.09 1.34
N GLY A 158 7.49 17.96 2.00
CA GLY A 158 7.45 17.83 3.46
C GLY A 158 6.08 17.82 4.16
N GLY A 159 5.61 16.61 4.50
CA GLY A 159 4.98 16.38 5.82
C GLY A 159 3.46 16.48 5.90
N VAL A 160 2.80 15.32 5.82
CA VAL A 160 2.14 14.67 6.97
C VAL A 160 1.72 13.27 6.54
N VAL A 161 2.59 12.29 6.79
CA VAL A 161 2.08 10.98 7.24
C VAL A 161 1.41 11.28 8.57
N ALA A 162 0.09 11.20 8.62
CA ALA A 162 -0.60 11.19 9.89
C ALA A 162 -0.14 9.92 10.61
N ALA A 163 0.82 10.07 11.53
CA ALA A 163 1.21 9.01 12.43
C ALA A 163 -0.05 8.57 13.18
N MET A 164 -0.53 7.38 12.85
CA MET A 164 -1.54 6.68 13.63
C MET A 164 -0.79 6.09 14.83
N GLU A 165 -1.16 6.48 16.05
CA GLU A 165 -0.54 5.93 17.26
C GLU A 165 -0.74 4.41 17.32
N PRO A 166 0.25 3.63 17.81
CA PRO A 166 0.15 2.20 17.91
C PRO A 166 -0.92 1.81 18.93
N VAL A 167 -1.87 0.98 18.50
CA VAL A 167 -2.78 0.27 19.41
C VAL A 167 -2.04 -0.97 19.90
N ASN A 168 -2.05 -1.18 21.22
CA ASN A 168 -1.34 -2.25 21.92
C ASN A 168 -1.45 -3.60 21.22
N SER A 169 -0.29 -4.23 21.07
CA SER A 169 -0.04 -5.55 20.52
C SER A 169 -0.57 -6.65 21.44
N GLU A 170 -1.44 -7.50 20.90
CA GLU A 170 -1.44 -8.91 21.27
C GLU A 170 -0.80 -9.64 20.07
N ASP A 171 0.35 -10.26 20.34
CA ASP A 171 1.15 -10.98 19.35
C ASP A 171 0.36 -12.20 18.86
N GLU A 172 -0.09 -12.18 17.61
CA GLU A 172 -0.46 -13.41 16.89
C GLU A 172 0.83 -14.03 16.35
N GLU A 173 1.20 -15.18 16.92
CA GLU A 173 2.36 -15.99 16.54
C GLU A 173 2.30 -16.30 15.03
N ALA A 174 3.27 -15.75 14.28
CA ALA A 174 3.48 -16.11 12.88
C ALA A 174 3.97 -17.57 12.82
N GLU A 175 3.22 -18.43 12.13
CA GLU A 175 3.63 -19.81 11.83
C GLU A 175 5.04 -19.82 11.22
N GLU A 176 5.96 -20.58 11.82
CA GLU A 176 7.42 -20.54 11.60
C GLU A 176 7.88 -20.90 10.17
N GLU A 177 6.99 -21.32 9.25
CA GLU A 177 7.36 -21.85 7.94
C GLU A 177 7.69 -20.78 6.87
N ASP A 178 7.29 -19.51 7.04
CA ASP A 178 7.36 -18.50 5.95
C ASP A 178 8.58 -17.55 6.00
N ILE A 179 9.38 -17.60 7.07
CA ILE A 179 10.61 -16.80 7.22
C ILE A 179 11.68 -17.20 6.18
N ASP A 180 11.66 -18.46 5.74
CA ASP A 180 12.70 -19.02 4.88
C ASP A 180 12.74 -18.35 3.49
N ASN A 181 11.58 -17.99 2.91
CA ASN A 181 11.52 -17.41 1.57
C ASN A 181 12.25 -16.07 1.44
N ARG A 182 12.10 -15.18 2.44
CA ARG A 182 12.82 -13.90 2.41
C ARG A 182 14.32 -14.12 2.55
N ASN A 183 14.74 -15.00 3.45
CA ASN A 183 16.15 -15.31 3.65
C ASN A 183 16.77 -15.92 2.40
N LEU A 184 16.05 -16.81 1.70
CA LEU A 184 16.48 -17.36 0.43
C LEU A 184 16.67 -16.27 -0.64
N VAL A 185 15.73 -15.33 -0.74
CA VAL A 185 15.86 -14.18 -1.67
C VAL A 185 17.08 -13.33 -1.30
N ILE A 186 17.29 -13.05 -0.01
CA ILE A 186 18.45 -12.27 0.46
C ILE A 186 19.75 -12.99 0.05
N LEU A 187 19.91 -14.26 0.41
CA LEU A 187 21.11 -15.03 0.12
C LEU A 187 21.37 -15.22 -1.38
N GLN A 188 20.32 -15.31 -2.19
CA GLN A 188 20.43 -15.53 -3.62
C GLN A 188 20.81 -14.26 -4.39
N TYR A 189 20.31 -13.09 -3.98
CA TYR A 189 20.41 -11.85 -4.78
C TYR A 189 21.22 -10.73 -4.13
N PHE A 190 21.55 -10.83 -2.85
CA PHE A 190 22.26 -9.79 -2.10
C PHE A 190 23.51 -10.40 -1.43
N GLN A 191 24.70 -10.04 -1.91
CA GLN A 191 26.01 -10.49 -1.42
C GLN A 191 26.87 -9.31 -0.95
#